data_AF-A0A9P7AU36-F1
#
_entry.id   AF-A0A9P7AU36-F1
#
_cell.length_a   1.000
_cell.length_b   1.000
_cell.length_c   1.000
_cell.angle_alpha   90.00
_cell.angle_beta   90.00
_cell.angle_gamma   90.00
#
_symmetry.space_group_name_H-M   'P 1'
#
loop_
_entity.id
_entity.type
_entity.pdbx_description
1 polymer ?
#
loop_
_entity_poly.entity_id
_entity_poly.type
_entity_poly.pdbx_seq_one_letter_code
_entity_poly.pdbx_strand_id
1 'polypeptide(L)'
;MSPSPSFAPFKKFQIILLFASLTIVYLVYSIGTGRYSTAIESDDGLPKIPSFSNPLGHDATIDDESESIPGTDIDPTAEDSLAAATTTSPPAAASSGDSTTSTTIVVQTSSPDAEDEPSTTPNPDEYVAFCVAHRNQRRDLPEFLNHHYHHHGVRRFYIMDDRSDIPLSSFNDYGIPRSALSFQYYDENAQHPDMQTHIYSECARLYGPHHTWMAFIDADEFFETRGNDTLISLLREFEEYEEVGALGVNWRLHSSANLTERPDSMRKSFTSCVEDPEMLPVEDLPHYKDNRLIKSIVKTSVFEKPLTPHLFQTSSGTYTVGEYGDMIDEGEGIRQPITRDRIALHHYTTKSREQFEEKMESWTMKGWEYWDHIEGLPQVPCDEMTNYSP
;
A
#
# COMPACT_ATOMS: atom_id res chain seq x y z
N MET A 1 24.83 -20.30 -72.55
CA MET A 1 25.61 -19.09 -72.91
C MET A 1 25.83 -18.30 -71.64
N SER A 2 27.10 -18.18 -71.26
CA SER A 2 27.84 -16.99 -70.84
C SER A 2 27.18 -15.88 -69.98
N PRO A 3 27.99 -15.22 -69.13
CA PRO A 3 27.64 -14.55 -67.87
C PRO A 3 27.57 -13.02 -68.07
N SER A 4 27.38 -12.12 -67.08
CA SER A 4 28.24 -11.82 -65.92
C SER A 4 27.80 -10.48 -65.28
N PRO A 5 28.00 -10.27 -63.96
CA PRO A 5 28.27 -8.96 -63.38
C PRO A 5 29.77 -8.78 -63.07
N SER A 6 30.34 -7.60 -63.31
CA SER A 6 31.75 -7.25 -63.03
C SER A 6 31.88 -6.42 -61.74
N PHE A 7 32.58 -6.91 -60.71
CA PHE A 7 34.00 -6.69 -60.36
C PHE A 7 34.36 -5.30 -59.75
N ALA A 8 34.81 -5.34 -58.49
CA ALA A 8 35.62 -4.33 -57.77
C ALA A 8 37.12 -4.43 -58.20
N PRO A 9 38.07 -3.57 -57.72
CA PRO A 9 38.75 -3.86 -56.42
C PRO A 9 39.47 -2.70 -55.64
N PHE A 10 39.66 -2.93 -54.33
CA PHE A 10 40.84 -2.72 -53.43
C PHE A 10 41.72 -1.44 -53.43
N LYS A 11 42.01 -0.93 -52.20
CA LYS A 11 43.30 -1.14 -51.50
C LYS A 11 43.30 -0.76 -50.00
N LYS A 12 43.95 -1.62 -49.20
CA LYS A 12 44.32 -1.49 -47.77
C LYS A 12 45.76 -0.93 -47.63
N PHE A 13 46.10 -0.39 -46.48
CA PHE A 13 47.46 -0.48 -45.90
C PHE A 13 47.41 -0.59 -44.36
N GLN A 14 48.25 -1.49 -43.82
CA GLN A 14 48.49 -1.86 -42.41
C GLN A 14 49.67 -1.08 -41.80
N ILE A 15 49.85 -1.20 -40.46
CA ILE A 15 51.10 -1.41 -39.65
C ILE A 15 50.92 -0.64 -38.30
N ILE A 16 50.68 -1.26 -37.12
CA ILE A 16 51.49 -2.12 -36.21
C ILE A 16 52.08 -1.34 -35.00
N LEU A 17 51.61 -1.75 -33.81
CA LEU A 17 52.21 -1.95 -32.47
C LEU A 17 53.08 -0.90 -31.71
N LEU A 18 52.80 -0.91 -30.38
CA LEU A 18 53.69 -0.99 -29.19
C LEU A 18 53.83 0.24 -28.24
N PHE A 19 53.04 0.15 -27.15
CA PHE A 19 53.39 0.17 -25.71
C PHE A 19 54.30 1.25 -25.06
N ALA A 20 53.73 1.76 -23.95
CA ALA A 20 54.30 1.88 -22.59
C ALA A 20 55.04 3.16 -22.14
N SER A 21 54.44 3.76 -21.09
CA SER A 21 55.04 4.30 -19.87
C SER A 21 55.91 5.57 -19.94
N LEU A 22 55.51 6.60 -19.18
CA LEU A 22 56.38 7.22 -18.16
C LEU A 22 55.60 8.15 -17.21
N THR A 23 55.58 7.78 -15.93
CA THR A 23 55.43 8.63 -14.75
C THR A 23 56.66 9.55 -14.61
N ILE A 24 56.53 10.77 -14.06
CA ILE A 24 57.39 11.40 -13.01
C ILE A 24 57.33 12.96 -12.99
N VAL A 25 56.88 13.46 -11.83
CA VAL A 25 57.33 14.66 -11.06
C VAL A 25 56.84 16.08 -11.44
N TYR A 26 56.06 16.67 -10.51
CA TYR A 26 56.48 17.92 -9.87
C TYR A 26 56.20 17.88 -8.36
N LEU A 27 57.18 18.40 -7.60
CA LEU A 27 57.43 18.24 -6.17
C LEU A 27 56.95 19.46 -5.35
N VAL A 28 56.45 19.18 -4.15
CA VAL A 28 56.73 19.86 -2.84
C VAL A 28 56.15 21.25 -2.53
N TYR A 29 55.27 21.25 -1.51
CA TYR A 29 55.36 21.98 -0.23
C TYR A 29 54.16 21.53 0.64
N SER A 30 54.16 21.23 1.95
CA SER A 30 55.12 20.89 2.98
C SER A 30 54.34 20.28 4.17
N ILE A 31 54.76 19.09 4.61
CA ILE A 31 55.05 18.69 6.01
C ILE A 31 53.93 18.56 7.06
N GLY A 32 53.89 17.35 7.64
CA GLY A 32 53.58 17.06 9.06
C GLY A 32 52.23 16.35 9.25
N THR A 33 52.09 15.16 9.83
CA THR A 33 52.95 14.30 10.65
C THR A 33 52.37 12.88 10.59
N GLY A 34 53.23 11.86 10.43
CA GLY A 34 52.78 10.48 10.22
C GLY A 34 52.46 9.68 11.48
N ARG A 35 51.98 8.45 11.25
CA ARG A 35 52.50 7.22 11.88
C ARG A 35 52.01 5.97 11.13
N TYR A 36 52.96 5.06 10.96
CA TYR A 36 52.88 3.73 10.33
C TYR A 36 51.97 2.76 11.12
N SER A 37 51.29 1.83 10.43
CA SER A 37 51.74 0.42 10.32
C SER A 37 50.77 -0.48 9.52
N THR A 38 51.32 -1.08 8.46
CA THR A 38 51.11 -2.44 7.91
C THR A 38 49.72 -3.04 7.74
N ALA A 39 49.42 -3.31 6.46
CA ALA A 39 48.35 -4.14 5.93
C ALA A 39 48.49 -5.63 6.29
N ILE A 40 47.34 -6.29 6.44
CA ILE A 40 47.12 -7.70 6.12
C ILE A 40 45.94 -7.72 5.13
N GLU A 41 46.19 -8.22 3.92
CA GLU A 41 45.18 -8.56 2.92
C GLU A 41 44.43 -9.82 3.36
N SER A 42 43.10 -9.77 3.29
CA SER A 42 42.28 -10.93 2.95
C SER A 42 41.09 -10.42 2.14
N ASP A 43 41.17 -10.70 0.85
CA ASP A 43 40.16 -10.58 -0.18
C ASP A 43 39.13 -11.70 0.02
N ASP A 44 37.85 -11.36 0.14
CA ASP A 44 36.72 -12.24 -0.18
C ASP A 44 35.48 -11.37 -0.44
N GLY A 45 34.93 -11.53 -1.64
CA GLY A 45 34.00 -10.60 -2.27
C GLY A 45 32.58 -10.60 -1.71
N LEU A 46 32.11 -9.39 -1.38
CA LEU A 46 30.68 -9.04 -1.42
C LEU A 46 30.43 -8.15 -2.66
N PRO A 47 29.32 -8.34 -3.41
CA PRO A 47 28.94 -7.41 -4.46
C PRO A 47 28.61 -6.04 -3.84
N LYS A 48 29.23 -4.99 -4.40
CA LYS A 48 28.99 -3.60 -4.02
C LYS A 48 27.63 -3.16 -4.56
N ILE A 49 26.75 -2.73 -3.65
CA ILE A 49 25.56 -1.92 -3.95
C ILE A 49 26.02 -0.69 -4.75
N PRO A 50 25.35 -0.31 -5.85
CA PRO A 50 25.69 0.92 -6.57
C PRO A 50 25.49 2.12 -5.64
N SER A 51 26.55 2.91 -5.43
CA SER A 51 26.44 4.19 -4.75
C SER A 51 25.66 5.16 -5.63
N PHE A 52 24.42 5.48 -5.27
CA PHE A 52 23.67 6.54 -5.92
C PHE A 52 23.99 7.87 -5.26
N SER A 53 24.97 8.57 -5.84
CA SER A 53 25.27 9.96 -5.48
C SER A 53 24.16 10.86 -5.98
N ASN A 54 23.51 11.56 -5.06
CA ASN A 54 22.56 12.63 -5.34
C ASN A 54 23.34 13.84 -5.93
N PRO A 55 23.07 14.31 -7.16
CA PRO A 55 23.63 15.55 -7.63
C PRO A 55 22.62 16.65 -7.33
N LEU A 56 22.81 17.38 -6.22
CA LEU A 56 22.43 18.78 -6.01
C LEU A 56 22.77 19.14 -4.56
N GLY A 57 24.00 19.61 -4.35
CA GLY A 57 24.34 20.34 -3.14
C GLY A 57 23.82 21.75 -3.27
N HIS A 58 22.93 22.17 -2.39
CA HIS A 58 22.75 23.58 -2.03
C HIS A 58 22.70 23.70 -0.50
N ASP A 59 23.73 24.36 0.00
CA ASP A 59 23.89 24.86 1.35
C ASP A 59 22.92 26.04 1.53
N ALA A 60 21.99 25.93 2.46
CA ALA A 60 21.17 27.03 2.92
C ALA A 60 20.88 26.85 4.42
N THR A 61 21.74 27.46 5.22
CA THR A 61 21.43 27.87 6.60
C THR A 61 20.19 28.77 6.57
N ILE A 62 19.14 28.42 7.32
CA ILE A 62 18.01 29.32 7.58
C ILE A 62 17.93 29.52 9.09
N ASP A 63 18.08 30.78 9.46
CA ASP A 63 17.99 31.31 10.81
C ASP A 63 16.56 31.20 11.35
N ASP A 64 16.50 30.89 12.64
CA ASP A 64 15.32 30.81 13.49
C ASP A 64 14.80 32.24 13.78
N GLU A 65 13.73 32.67 13.10
CA GLU A 65 12.89 33.77 13.60
C GLU A 65 11.41 33.39 13.57
N SER A 66 10.83 33.52 14.76
CA SER A 66 9.45 33.27 15.11
C SER A 66 8.63 34.53 14.93
N GLU A 67 7.63 34.51 14.06
CA GLU A 67 6.54 35.49 14.09
C GLU A 67 5.17 34.83 13.92
N SER A 68 4.40 34.97 15.00
CA SER A 68 2.99 34.61 15.15
C SER A 68 2.06 35.67 14.53
N ILE A 69 1.04 35.26 13.78
CA ILE A 69 -0.18 36.07 13.56
C ILE A 69 -1.42 35.15 13.39
N PRO A 70 -2.67 35.63 13.54
CA PRO A 70 -3.48 35.44 14.75
C PRO A 70 -4.76 34.62 14.51
N GLY A 71 -5.33 34.10 15.61
CA GLY A 71 -6.59 33.37 15.64
C GLY A 71 -7.80 34.20 15.26
N THR A 72 -8.81 33.52 14.73
CA THR A 72 -10.17 34.06 14.60
C THR A 72 -11.05 33.37 15.63
N ASP A 73 -11.46 34.15 16.62
CA ASP A 73 -12.41 33.78 17.66
C ASP A 73 -13.84 33.70 17.10
N ILE A 74 -14.54 32.60 17.39
CA ILE A 74 -16.00 32.58 17.40
C ILE A 74 -16.44 32.17 18.81
N ASP A 75 -17.08 33.12 19.47
CA ASP A 75 -17.63 33.09 20.83
C ASP A 75 -18.89 32.18 20.93
N PRO A 76 -19.05 31.34 21.97
CA PRO A 76 -20.20 30.48 22.14
C PRO A 76 -21.20 31.06 23.15
N THR A 77 -22.38 31.49 22.71
CA THR A 77 -23.55 31.61 23.62
C THR A 77 -24.87 31.42 22.87
N ALA A 78 -25.62 30.36 23.23
CA ALA A 78 -27.08 30.35 23.20
C ALA A 78 -27.59 29.13 23.99
N GLU A 79 -27.81 29.31 25.29
CA GLU A 79 -28.92 28.65 25.97
C GLU A 79 -30.22 29.35 25.53
N ASP A 80 -31.28 28.60 25.20
CA ASP A 80 -32.51 28.58 26.02
C ASP A 80 -33.55 27.59 25.47
N SER A 81 -34.25 26.99 26.43
CA SER A 81 -35.67 26.59 26.43
C SER A 81 -36.14 25.22 25.90
N LEU A 82 -36.65 24.47 26.89
CA LEU A 82 -37.44 23.25 26.84
C LEU A 82 -38.78 23.40 26.09
N ALA A 83 -39.24 22.31 25.48
CA ALA A 83 -40.64 21.88 25.61
C ALA A 83 -40.78 20.35 25.46
N ALA A 84 -41.62 19.80 26.33
CA ALA A 84 -41.83 18.41 26.66
C ALA A 84 -42.46 17.54 25.57
N ALA A 85 -42.12 16.25 25.55
CA ALA A 85 -43.00 15.18 25.10
C ALA A 85 -42.84 13.94 25.99
N THR A 86 -43.85 13.74 26.83
CA THR A 86 -44.10 12.62 27.73
C THR A 86 -44.36 11.35 26.94
N THR A 87 -43.65 10.25 27.21
CA THR A 87 -44.15 8.90 26.91
C THR A 87 -43.90 7.96 28.08
N THR A 88 -45.00 7.33 28.49
CA THR A 88 -45.17 6.44 29.63
C THR A 88 -44.76 5.01 29.27
N SER A 89 -44.09 4.32 30.19
CA SER A 89 -43.90 2.85 30.17
C SER A 89 -44.79 2.21 31.27
N PRO A 90 -44.94 0.87 31.36
CA PRO A 90 -46.20 0.15 31.13
C PRO A 90 -46.75 -0.51 32.41
N PRO A 91 -47.89 -1.22 32.38
CA PRO A 91 -48.21 -2.19 33.42
C PRO A 91 -47.99 -3.63 32.95
N ALA A 92 -47.40 -4.39 33.86
CA ALA A 92 -47.27 -5.84 33.83
C ALA A 92 -48.63 -6.54 34.03
N ALA A 93 -48.77 -7.74 33.46
CA ALA A 93 -49.72 -8.74 33.91
C ALA A 93 -49.11 -10.14 33.75
N ALA A 94 -49.11 -10.89 34.85
CA ALA A 94 -48.69 -12.28 34.94
C ALA A 94 -49.82 -13.23 34.52
N SER A 95 -49.48 -14.39 33.97
CA SER A 95 -50.26 -15.62 34.10
C SER A 95 -49.44 -16.85 33.69
N SER A 96 -49.51 -17.83 34.56
CA SER A 96 -48.91 -19.17 34.60
C SER A 96 -49.24 -20.14 33.45
N GLY A 97 -48.34 -21.10 33.23
CA GLY A 97 -48.59 -22.34 32.50
C GLY A 97 -47.37 -23.29 32.55
N ASP A 98 -47.43 -24.25 33.46
CA ASP A 98 -46.49 -25.36 33.64
C ASP A 98 -46.62 -26.40 32.52
N SER A 99 -45.49 -26.95 32.03
CA SER A 99 -45.42 -28.33 31.55
C SER A 99 -43.96 -28.75 31.33
N THR A 100 -43.52 -29.61 32.22
CA THR A 100 -42.29 -30.40 32.18
C THR A 100 -42.34 -31.43 31.06
N THR A 101 -41.33 -31.47 30.19
CA THR A 101 -40.95 -32.74 29.54
C THR A 101 -39.44 -32.80 29.34
N SER A 102 -38.82 -33.65 30.14
CA SER A 102 -37.44 -34.08 30.04
C SER A 102 -37.27 -34.94 28.79
N THR A 103 -36.36 -34.57 27.89
CA THR A 103 -35.87 -35.48 26.85
C THR A 103 -34.36 -35.55 26.96
N THR A 104 -33.90 -36.65 27.54
CA THR A 104 -32.51 -37.08 27.61
C THR A 104 -32.03 -37.40 26.19
N ILE A 105 -31.17 -36.57 25.62
CA ILE A 105 -30.37 -36.94 24.45
C ILE A 105 -29.00 -37.39 24.95
N VAL A 106 -28.79 -38.69 24.89
CA VAL A 106 -27.51 -39.36 25.10
C VAL A 106 -26.60 -38.98 23.92
N VAL A 107 -25.66 -38.06 24.13
CA VAL A 107 -24.58 -37.82 23.16
C VAL A 107 -23.52 -38.87 23.41
N GLN A 108 -23.40 -39.79 22.45
CA GLN A 108 -22.32 -40.76 22.37
C GLN A 108 -20.98 -40.01 22.26
N THR A 109 -20.07 -40.31 23.17
CA THR A 109 -18.68 -39.87 23.10
C THR A 109 -17.96 -40.66 22.01
N SER A 110 -17.76 -40.05 20.85
CA SER A 110 -16.73 -40.45 19.90
C SER A 110 -15.61 -39.42 19.96
N SER A 111 -14.42 -39.85 20.41
CA SER A 111 -13.18 -39.10 20.19
C SER A 111 -12.89 -38.98 18.70
N PRO A 112 -12.42 -37.81 18.27
CA PRO A 112 -11.32 -37.70 17.30
C PRO A 112 -10.20 -36.88 17.97
N ASP A 113 -9.06 -37.51 18.26
CA ASP A 113 -7.89 -37.52 17.37
C ASP A 113 -7.24 -36.13 17.21
N ALA A 114 -6.07 -36.03 17.83
CA ALA A 114 -4.96 -35.11 17.58
C ALA A 114 -5.32 -33.64 17.32
N GLU A 115 -5.16 -32.82 18.37
CA GLU A 115 -4.92 -31.39 18.20
C GLU A 115 -3.68 -31.21 17.31
N ASP A 116 -3.92 -30.63 16.13
CA ASP A 116 -2.92 -30.17 15.18
C ASP A 116 -2.21 -28.97 15.82
N GLU A 117 -1.02 -29.19 16.38
CA GLU A 117 -0.13 -28.11 16.82
C GLU A 117 0.08 -27.17 15.62
N PRO A 118 -0.13 -25.84 15.76
CA PRO A 118 0.00 -24.93 14.65
C PRO A 118 1.43 -24.99 14.11
N SER A 119 1.57 -25.51 12.88
CA SER A 119 2.79 -25.42 12.10
C SER A 119 3.27 -23.97 12.09
N THR A 120 4.38 -23.71 12.79
CA THR A 120 5.04 -22.40 12.86
C THR A 120 5.76 -22.04 11.56
N THR A 121 5.84 -22.96 10.59
CA THR A 121 6.34 -22.66 9.26
C THR A 121 5.22 -22.06 8.40
N PRO A 122 5.38 -20.82 7.89
CA PRO A 122 4.44 -20.21 6.95
C PRO A 122 4.16 -21.14 5.79
N ASN A 123 2.89 -21.30 5.42
CA ASN A 123 2.53 -21.98 4.18
C ASN A 123 3.22 -21.24 3.01
N PRO A 124 4.06 -21.89 2.19
CA PRO A 124 4.78 -21.22 1.11
C PRO A 124 3.87 -20.50 0.12
N ASP A 125 2.62 -20.98 -0.01
CA ASP A 125 1.59 -20.37 -0.87
C ASP A 125 0.96 -19.11 -0.23
N GLU A 126 1.18 -18.88 1.06
CA GLU A 126 0.73 -17.72 1.83
C GLU A 126 1.92 -16.82 2.21
N TYR A 127 2.90 -16.72 1.31
CA TYR A 127 4.08 -15.86 1.46
C TYR A 127 3.72 -14.39 1.74
N VAL A 128 2.67 -13.88 1.07
CA VAL A 128 2.10 -12.55 1.27
C VAL A 128 0.63 -12.66 1.66
N ALA A 129 0.21 -11.85 2.63
CA ALA A 129 -1.19 -11.68 3.01
C ALA A 129 -1.63 -10.22 2.90
N PHE A 130 -2.93 -10.03 2.71
CA PHE A 130 -3.52 -8.69 2.57
C PHE A 130 -4.34 -8.38 3.82
N CYS A 131 -3.98 -7.29 4.49
CA CYS A 131 -4.75 -6.69 5.55
C CYS A 131 -5.65 -5.60 4.95
N VAL A 132 -6.97 -5.78 5.05
CA VAL A 132 -7.95 -4.93 4.38
C VAL A 132 -8.88 -4.31 5.41
N ALA A 133 -8.68 -3.03 5.71
CA ALA A 133 -9.62 -2.26 6.52
C ALA A 133 -10.85 -1.92 5.68
N HIS A 134 -12.05 -2.31 6.13
CA HIS A 134 -13.25 -2.14 5.32
C HIS A 134 -14.49 -1.83 6.15
N ARG A 135 -15.40 -1.03 5.59
CA ARG A 135 -16.69 -0.68 6.22
C ARG A 135 -17.77 -0.45 5.17
N ASN A 136 -18.93 -1.10 5.35
CA ASN A 136 -20.19 -0.85 4.62
C ASN A 136 -20.15 -0.90 3.08
N GLN A 137 -19.00 -1.22 2.46
CA GLN A 137 -18.83 -1.28 1.01
C GLN A 137 -18.67 -2.72 0.51
N ARG A 138 -19.46 -3.65 1.06
CA ARG A 138 -19.39 -5.10 0.77
C ARG A 138 -19.38 -5.41 -0.73
N ARG A 139 -20.11 -4.63 -1.53
CA ARG A 139 -20.23 -4.82 -3.00
C ARG A 139 -18.91 -4.70 -3.75
N ASP A 140 -17.90 -4.08 -3.14
CA ASP A 140 -16.60 -3.83 -3.77
C ASP A 140 -15.62 -5.00 -3.53
N LEU A 141 -15.85 -5.79 -2.46
CA LEU A 141 -14.97 -6.91 -2.08
C LEU A 141 -14.86 -8.02 -3.13
N PRO A 142 -15.94 -8.50 -3.79
CA PRO A 142 -15.81 -9.61 -4.73
C PRO A 142 -14.81 -9.33 -5.85
N GLU A 143 -14.88 -8.17 -6.52
CA GLU A 143 -13.96 -7.83 -7.61
C GLU A 143 -12.53 -7.62 -7.11
N PHE A 144 -12.37 -6.99 -5.93
CA PHE A 144 -11.08 -6.85 -5.25
C PHE A 144 -10.43 -8.21 -4.94
N LEU A 145 -11.20 -9.12 -4.35
CA LEU A 145 -10.73 -10.44 -3.95
C LEU A 145 -10.40 -11.31 -5.17
N ASN A 146 -11.28 -11.34 -6.17
CA ASN A 146 -11.04 -12.07 -7.42
C ASN A 146 -9.76 -11.59 -8.11
N HIS A 147 -9.58 -10.26 -8.19
CA HIS A 147 -8.39 -9.69 -8.83
C HIS A 147 -7.10 -10.16 -8.17
N HIS A 148 -6.98 -9.95 -6.87
CA HIS A 148 -5.75 -10.28 -6.15
C HIS A 148 -5.53 -11.78 -5.99
N TYR A 149 -6.60 -12.57 -5.85
CA TYR A 149 -6.50 -14.02 -5.75
C TYR A 149 -6.13 -14.66 -7.09
N HIS A 150 -6.88 -14.37 -8.16
CA HIS A 150 -6.70 -15.06 -9.44
C HIS A 150 -5.55 -14.49 -10.27
N HIS A 151 -5.31 -13.18 -10.23
CA HIS A 151 -4.32 -12.53 -11.11
C HIS A 151 -2.99 -12.21 -10.44
N HIS A 152 -2.97 -12.00 -9.11
CA HIS A 152 -1.74 -11.69 -8.37
C HIS A 152 -1.25 -12.79 -7.42
N GLY A 153 -1.96 -13.92 -7.36
CA GLY A 153 -1.50 -15.07 -6.60
C GLY A 153 -1.62 -14.94 -5.08
N VAL A 154 -2.36 -13.95 -4.56
CA VAL A 154 -2.57 -13.79 -3.11
C VAL A 154 -3.49 -14.91 -2.61
N ARG A 155 -3.13 -15.54 -1.48
CA ARG A 155 -3.88 -16.69 -0.95
C ARG A 155 -4.50 -16.46 0.42
N ARG A 156 -4.18 -15.34 1.07
CA ARG A 156 -4.68 -15.00 2.40
C ARG A 156 -5.10 -13.53 2.47
N PHE A 157 -6.35 -13.31 2.90
CA PHE A 157 -6.91 -11.99 3.14
C PHE A 157 -7.49 -11.92 4.56
N TYR A 158 -7.14 -10.86 5.26
CA TYR A 158 -7.68 -10.49 6.57
C TYR A 158 -8.60 -9.30 6.38
N ILE A 159 -9.90 -9.55 6.39
CA ILE A 159 -10.93 -8.52 6.29
C ILE A 159 -11.17 -7.98 7.70
N MET A 160 -10.67 -6.77 7.93
CA MET A 160 -10.76 -6.05 9.18
C MET A 160 -11.97 -5.11 9.09
N ASP A 161 -13.12 -5.63 9.51
CA ASP A 161 -14.44 -5.01 9.39
C ASP A 161 -14.63 -3.95 10.49
N ASP A 162 -14.47 -2.69 10.12
CA ASP A 162 -14.76 -1.54 10.99
C ASP A 162 -16.27 -1.30 11.02
N ARG A 163 -16.98 -1.98 11.93
CA ARG A 163 -18.39 -1.74 12.27
C ARG A 163 -19.32 -1.62 11.06
N SER A 164 -19.21 -2.53 10.09
CA SER A 164 -20.23 -2.62 9.06
C SER A 164 -21.60 -2.94 9.68
N ASP A 165 -22.66 -2.28 9.20
CA ASP A 165 -24.04 -2.41 9.68
C ASP A 165 -24.50 -3.88 9.62
N ILE A 166 -24.09 -4.57 8.56
CA ILE A 166 -24.16 -6.02 8.43
C ILE A 166 -22.72 -6.54 8.42
N PRO A 167 -22.30 -7.34 9.41
CA PRO A 167 -20.94 -7.89 9.46
C PRO A 167 -20.57 -8.59 8.15
N LEU A 168 -19.41 -8.25 7.59
CA LEU A 168 -18.93 -8.79 6.33
C LEU A 168 -18.73 -10.32 6.42
N SER A 169 -18.42 -10.84 7.61
CA SER A 169 -18.32 -12.27 7.86
C SER A 169 -19.63 -13.04 7.61
N SER A 170 -20.79 -12.39 7.66
CA SER A 170 -22.11 -13.02 7.50
C SER A 170 -22.43 -13.47 6.07
N PHE A 171 -21.65 -13.02 5.08
CA PHE A 171 -21.84 -13.38 3.69
C PHE A 171 -21.03 -14.61 3.31
N ASN A 172 -21.65 -15.56 2.61
CA ASN A 172 -21.02 -16.85 2.33
C ASN A 172 -20.12 -16.87 1.09
N ASP A 173 -20.43 -16.05 0.09
CA ASP A 173 -19.76 -16.06 -1.21
C ASP A 173 -19.20 -14.69 -1.55
N TYR A 174 -17.91 -14.69 -1.86
CA TYR A 174 -17.09 -13.55 -2.27
C TYR A 174 -16.39 -13.81 -3.61
N GLY A 175 -16.69 -14.92 -4.28
CA GLY A 175 -16.07 -15.32 -5.54
C GLY A 175 -14.70 -16.02 -5.40
N ILE A 176 -14.17 -16.14 -4.19
CA ILE A 176 -12.94 -16.90 -3.90
C ILE A 176 -13.19 -17.93 -2.78
N PRO A 177 -12.34 -18.95 -2.61
CA PRO A 177 -12.52 -19.94 -1.54
C PRO A 177 -12.63 -19.29 -0.16
N ARG A 178 -13.66 -19.64 0.62
CA ARG A 178 -13.86 -19.10 1.97
C ARG A 178 -12.65 -19.32 2.90
N SER A 179 -11.90 -20.40 2.68
CA SER A 179 -10.68 -20.71 3.41
C SER A 179 -9.54 -19.71 3.19
N ALA A 180 -9.61 -18.84 2.17
CA ALA A 180 -8.65 -17.76 1.94
C ALA A 180 -8.98 -16.49 2.76
N LEU A 181 -10.17 -16.43 3.37
CA LEU A 181 -10.70 -15.26 4.07
C LEU A 181 -10.76 -15.49 5.58
N SER A 182 -10.19 -14.54 6.32
CA SER A 182 -10.40 -14.39 7.76
C SER A 182 -11.04 -13.04 8.03
N PHE A 183 -11.97 -12.99 8.99
CA PHE A 183 -12.70 -11.77 9.33
C PHE A 183 -12.45 -11.39 10.79
N GLN A 184 -12.12 -10.13 11.03
CA GLN A 184 -12.06 -9.52 12.35
C GLN A 184 -13.07 -8.38 12.40
N TYR A 185 -14.05 -8.46 13.28
CA TYR A 185 -15.08 -7.42 13.44
C TYR A 185 -14.72 -6.49 14.60
N TYR A 186 -14.83 -5.19 14.37
CA TYR A 186 -14.67 -4.13 15.37
C TYR A 186 -16.02 -3.46 15.58
N ASP A 187 -16.59 -3.55 16.78
CA ASP A 187 -17.86 -2.93 17.10
C ASP A 187 -17.69 -1.46 17.55
N GLU A 188 -18.79 -0.85 18.02
CA GLU A 188 -18.77 0.52 18.55
C GLU A 188 -17.88 0.69 19.79
N ASN A 189 -17.65 -0.39 20.55
CA ASN A 189 -16.82 -0.35 21.76
C ASN A 189 -15.33 -0.49 21.45
N ALA A 190 -14.98 -0.96 20.25
CA ALA A 190 -13.61 -1.14 19.78
C ALA A 190 -13.06 0.08 19.00
N GLN A 191 -13.80 1.20 19.00
CA GLN A 191 -13.43 2.39 18.21
C GLN A 191 -12.20 3.10 18.79
N HIS A 192 -11.35 3.59 17.89
CA HIS A 192 -10.12 4.30 18.20
C HIS A 192 -10.06 5.62 17.40
N PRO A 193 -9.47 6.72 17.93
CA PRO A 193 -9.35 7.99 17.20
C PRO A 193 -8.73 7.82 15.81
N ASP A 194 -7.66 7.02 15.72
CA ASP A 194 -7.01 6.64 14.47
C ASP A 194 -7.35 5.19 14.10
N MET A 195 -8.62 4.95 13.73
CA MET A 195 -9.13 3.59 13.59
C MET A 195 -8.39 2.75 12.54
N GLN A 196 -8.01 3.35 11.41
CA GLN A 196 -7.33 2.61 10.32
C GLN A 196 -5.94 2.13 10.74
N THR A 197 -5.13 2.98 11.38
CA THR A 197 -3.80 2.58 11.88
C THR A 197 -3.90 1.64 13.08
N HIS A 198 -4.92 1.79 13.93
CA HIS A 198 -5.23 0.82 14.97
C HIS A 198 -5.53 -0.57 14.39
N ILE A 199 -6.40 -0.64 13.38
CA ILE A 199 -6.72 -1.87 12.66
C ILE A 199 -5.48 -2.50 12.05
N TYR A 200 -4.63 -1.73 11.36
CA TYR A 200 -3.40 -2.26 10.78
C TYR A 200 -2.44 -2.81 11.84
N SER A 201 -2.32 -2.14 13.00
CA SER A 201 -1.54 -2.64 14.12
C SER A 201 -2.07 -3.98 14.65
N GLU A 202 -3.39 -4.10 14.84
CA GLU A 202 -4.01 -5.34 15.31
C GLU A 202 -3.91 -6.47 14.28
N CYS A 203 -4.04 -6.14 13.00
CA CYS A 203 -3.88 -7.08 11.89
C CYS A 203 -2.46 -7.66 11.86
N ALA A 204 -1.44 -6.81 11.96
CA ALA A 204 -0.05 -7.23 12.04
C ALA A 204 0.21 -8.08 13.30
N ARG A 205 -0.34 -7.67 14.45
CA ARG A 205 -0.20 -8.40 15.73
C ARG A 205 -0.83 -9.79 15.68
N LEU A 206 -2.03 -9.91 15.12
CA LEU A 206 -2.79 -11.16 15.07
C LEU A 206 -2.28 -12.11 13.99
N TYR A 207 -1.91 -11.57 12.84
CA TYR A 207 -1.75 -12.36 11.63
C TYR A 207 -0.37 -12.24 10.96
N GLY A 208 0.39 -11.17 11.26
CA GLY A 208 1.74 -10.96 10.75
C GLY A 208 2.68 -12.16 10.93
N PRO A 209 2.69 -12.86 12.08
CA PRO A 209 3.57 -14.02 12.30
C PRO A 209 3.38 -15.20 11.33
N HIS A 210 2.30 -15.23 10.54
CA HIS A 210 2.01 -16.31 9.59
C HIS A 210 2.54 -16.05 8.17
N HIS A 211 3.10 -14.87 7.89
CA HIS A 211 3.48 -14.44 6.55
C HIS A 211 4.85 -13.79 6.53
N THR A 212 5.53 -13.77 5.38
CA THR A 212 6.76 -12.98 5.21
C THR A 212 6.42 -11.51 4.99
N TRP A 213 5.42 -11.25 4.14
CA TRP A 213 4.97 -9.91 3.79
C TRP A 213 3.50 -9.72 4.10
N MET A 214 3.13 -8.50 4.48
CA MET A 214 1.73 -8.10 4.63
C MET A 214 1.48 -6.77 3.91
N ALA A 215 0.54 -6.76 2.97
CA ALA A 215 0.06 -5.54 2.33
C ALA A 215 -1.03 -4.91 3.18
N PHE A 216 -0.92 -3.62 3.47
CA PHE A 216 -1.95 -2.85 4.17
C PHE A 216 -2.64 -1.94 3.17
N ILE A 217 -3.80 -2.36 2.69
CA ILE A 217 -4.51 -1.71 1.58
C ILE A 217 -6.01 -1.63 1.84
N ASP A 218 -6.70 -0.81 1.07
CA ASP A 218 -8.14 -0.61 1.13
C ASP A 218 -8.84 -1.38 0.00
N ALA A 219 -10.12 -1.72 0.16
CA ALA A 219 -10.85 -2.56 -0.80
C ALA A 219 -11.12 -1.88 -2.16
N ASP A 220 -10.80 -0.59 -2.29
CA ASP A 220 -10.83 0.18 -3.53
C ASP A 220 -9.44 0.37 -4.16
N GLU A 221 -8.45 -0.42 -3.73
CA GLU A 221 -7.08 -0.37 -4.22
C GLU A 221 -6.68 -1.69 -4.88
N PHE A 222 -6.13 -1.62 -6.09
CA PHE A 222 -5.85 -2.79 -6.93
C PHE A 222 -4.42 -2.76 -7.42
N PHE A 223 -3.62 -3.78 -7.07
CA PHE A 223 -2.28 -3.91 -7.61
C PHE A 223 -2.30 -4.21 -9.11
N GLU A 224 -1.36 -3.65 -9.84
CA GLU A 224 -0.99 -4.05 -11.18
C GLU A 224 0.52 -4.28 -11.20
N THR A 225 0.95 -5.45 -11.68
CA THR A 225 2.37 -5.73 -11.92
C THR A 225 2.64 -5.74 -13.42
N ARG A 226 3.73 -5.10 -13.84
CA ARG A 226 4.03 -4.79 -15.23
C ARG A 226 5.25 -5.55 -15.73
N GLY A 227 5.37 -5.66 -17.05
CA GLY A 227 6.47 -6.37 -17.69
C GLY A 227 6.48 -7.86 -17.35
N ASN A 228 7.62 -8.35 -16.84
CA ASN A 228 7.78 -9.74 -16.43
C ASN A 228 7.63 -9.94 -14.92
N ASP A 229 7.36 -8.88 -14.17
CA ASP A 229 7.21 -8.95 -12.73
C ASP A 229 5.85 -9.55 -12.34
N THR A 230 5.88 -10.32 -11.26
CA THR A 230 4.71 -10.68 -10.46
C THR A 230 4.87 -10.06 -9.08
N LEU A 231 3.78 -9.92 -8.34
CA LEU A 231 3.83 -9.38 -6.97
C LEU A 231 4.83 -10.18 -6.12
N ILE A 232 4.76 -11.52 -6.21
CA ILE A 232 5.61 -12.41 -5.43
C ILE A 232 7.08 -12.34 -5.87
N SER A 233 7.37 -12.28 -7.18
CA SER A 233 8.76 -12.20 -7.65
C SER A 233 9.41 -10.88 -7.25
N LEU A 234 8.67 -9.77 -7.31
CA LEU A 234 9.15 -8.46 -6.89
C LEU A 234 9.46 -8.43 -5.38
N LEU A 235 8.56 -8.98 -4.55
CA LEU A 235 8.79 -9.05 -3.10
C LEU A 235 9.96 -9.97 -2.73
N ARG A 236 10.18 -11.06 -3.48
CA ARG A 236 11.34 -11.94 -3.29
C ARG A 236 12.65 -11.26 -3.65
N GLU A 237 12.68 -10.43 -4.70
CA GLU A 237 13.85 -9.62 -5.03
C GLU A 237 14.21 -8.67 -3.89
N PHE A 238 13.23 -7.94 -3.34
CA PHE A 238 13.44 -7.06 -2.18
C PHE A 238 13.73 -7.81 -0.87
N GLU A 239 13.38 -9.08 -0.78
CA GLU A 239 13.73 -9.93 0.36
C GLU A 239 15.23 -10.17 0.45
N GLU A 240 15.96 -10.18 -0.68
CA GLU A 240 17.42 -10.38 -0.72
C GLU A 240 18.22 -9.26 -0.02
N TYR A 241 17.59 -8.11 0.22
CA TYR A 241 18.17 -6.95 0.90
C TYR A 241 17.65 -6.87 2.34
N GLU A 242 18.52 -7.12 3.31
CA GLU A 242 18.18 -7.12 4.75
C GLU A 242 17.68 -5.75 5.22
N GLU A 243 18.16 -4.69 4.57
CA GLU A 243 17.83 -3.30 4.87
C GLU A 243 16.47 -2.85 4.30
N VAL A 244 15.84 -3.64 3.43
CA VAL A 244 14.49 -3.33 2.95
C VAL A 244 13.47 -3.87 3.95
N GLY A 245 12.75 -2.98 4.64
CA GLY A 245 11.69 -3.34 5.59
C GLY A 245 10.29 -3.30 4.97
N ALA A 246 10.07 -2.48 3.94
CA ALA A 246 8.79 -2.36 3.26
C ALA A 246 8.97 -1.93 1.79
N LEU A 247 8.01 -2.30 0.95
CA LEU A 247 7.84 -1.78 -0.41
C LEU A 247 6.66 -0.81 -0.42
N GLY A 248 6.93 0.45 -0.72
CA GLY A 248 5.93 1.48 -0.96
C GLY A 248 5.55 1.55 -2.43
N VAL A 249 4.27 1.33 -2.73
CA VAL A 249 3.74 1.34 -4.09
C VAL A 249 2.91 2.61 -4.29
N ASN A 250 3.29 3.44 -5.27
CA ASN A 250 2.57 4.66 -5.59
C ASN A 250 1.14 4.35 -6.08
N TRP A 251 0.18 5.12 -5.55
CA TRP A 251 -1.18 5.12 -6.06
C TRP A 251 -1.22 5.61 -7.50
N ARG A 252 -2.07 5.01 -8.33
CA ARG A 252 -2.55 5.51 -9.61
C ARG A 252 -4.03 5.86 -9.43
N LEU A 253 -4.32 7.12 -9.21
CA LEU A 253 -5.63 7.58 -8.78
C LEU A 253 -6.61 7.66 -9.95
N HIS A 254 -7.73 6.97 -9.83
CA HIS A 254 -8.82 7.02 -10.81
C HIS A 254 -9.80 8.16 -10.49
N SER A 255 -10.31 8.79 -11.54
CA SER A 255 -11.48 9.67 -11.43
C SER A 255 -12.78 8.87 -11.54
N SER A 256 -13.90 9.57 -11.44
CA SER A 256 -15.24 9.02 -11.62
C SER A 256 -15.51 8.52 -13.05
N ALA A 257 -14.65 8.86 -14.01
CA ALA A 257 -14.89 8.71 -15.44
C ALA A 257 -16.25 9.32 -15.89
N ASN A 258 -16.74 10.33 -15.16
CA ASN A 258 -18.05 10.96 -15.30
C ASN A 258 -19.25 9.99 -15.13
N LEU A 259 -19.04 8.83 -14.49
CA LEU A 259 -20.11 7.88 -14.23
C LEU A 259 -20.98 8.35 -13.06
N THR A 260 -22.28 8.44 -13.30
CA THR A 260 -23.24 8.81 -12.25
C THR A 260 -23.75 7.61 -11.48
N GLU A 261 -23.91 6.47 -12.16
CA GLU A 261 -24.44 5.23 -11.60
C GLU A 261 -23.32 4.21 -11.38
N ARG A 262 -23.51 3.34 -10.40
CA ARG A 262 -22.58 2.25 -10.08
C ARG A 262 -22.47 1.29 -11.27
N PRO A 263 -21.26 1.08 -11.81
CA PRO A 263 -21.06 0.10 -12.87
C PRO A 263 -21.04 -1.34 -12.34
N ASP A 264 -21.18 -2.30 -13.25
CA ASP A 264 -21.06 -3.73 -12.92
C ASP A 264 -19.64 -4.11 -12.45
N SER A 265 -18.61 -3.47 -13.00
CA SER A 265 -17.20 -3.68 -12.66
C SER A 265 -16.49 -2.34 -12.53
N MET A 266 -15.79 -2.14 -11.41
CA MET A 266 -14.97 -0.95 -11.18
C MET A 266 -13.81 -0.90 -12.17
N ARG A 267 -13.06 -2.01 -12.29
CA ARG A 267 -11.84 -2.07 -13.12
C ARG A 267 -12.11 -1.91 -14.61
N LYS A 268 -13.30 -2.28 -15.09
CA LYS A 268 -13.69 -2.13 -16.50
C LYS A 268 -14.26 -0.75 -16.85
N SER A 269 -14.69 0.02 -15.86
CA SER A 269 -15.54 1.19 -16.11
C SER A 269 -14.87 2.51 -15.77
N PHE A 270 -14.05 2.56 -14.72
CA PHE A 270 -13.31 3.77 -14.35
C PHE A 270 -11.98 3.81 -15.10
N THR A 271 -11.99 4.19 -16.37
CA THR A 271 -10.82 4.11 -17.28
C THR A 271 -10.09 5.44 -17.46
N SER A 272 -10.19 6.33 -16.48
CA SER A 272 -9.54 7.64 -16.47
C SER A 272 -8.79 7.81 -15.15
N CYS A 273 -7.55 8.29 -15.23
CA CYS A 273 -6.70 8.52 -14.06
C CYS A 273 -6.16 9.95 -14.05
N VAL A 274 -5.83 10.42 -12.85
CA VAL A 274 -5.12 11.69 -12.65
C VAL A 274 -3.78 11.66 -13.38
N GLU A 275 -3.50 12.71 -14.14
CA GLU A 275 -2.24 12.89 -14.86
C GLU A 275 -1.07 13.07 -13.87
N ASP A 276 0.09 12.52 -14.23
CA ASP A 276 1.34 12.69 -13.50
C ASP A 276 2.26 13.65 -14.27
N PRO A 277 2.17 14.96 -14.01
CA PRO A 277 3.04 15.93 -14.67
C PRO A 277 4.52 15.68 -14.31
N GLU A 278 5.37 15.66 -15.35
CA GLU A 278 6.82 15.42 -15.24
C GLU A 278 7.53 16.48 -14.37
N MET A 279 7.08 17.73 -14.46
CA MET A 279 7.49 18.82 -13.58
C MET A 279 6.26 19.51 -13.01
N LEU A 280 6.26 19.71 -11.69
CA LEU A 280 5.29 20.55 -11.00
C LEU A 280 5.99 21.75 -10.36
N PRO A 281 5.43 22.96 -10.50
CA PRO A 281 5.76 24.07 -9.63
C PRO A 281 5.60 23.67 -8.16
N VAL A 282 6.45 24.19 -7.27
CA VAL A 282 6.45 23.83 -5.84
C VAL A 282 5.09 24.15 -5.20
N GLU A 283 4.48 25.25 -5.62
CA GLU A 283 3.15 25.69 -5.21
C GLU A 283 2.03 24.72 -5.57
N ASP A 284 2.21 23.90 -6.61
CA ASP A 284 1.22 22.93 -7.06
C ASP A 284 1.41 21.54 -6.41
N LEU A 285 2.56 21.28 -5.77
CA LEU A 285 2.83 19.99 -5.13
C LEU A 285 1.75 19.56 -4.12
N PRO A 286 1.21 20.45 -3.26
CA PRO A 286 0.13 20.09 -2.35
C PRO A 286 -1.15 19.65 -3.08
N HIS A 287 -1.43 20.22 -4.25
CA HIS A 287 -2.60 19.88 -5.06
C HIS A 287 -2.47 18.52 -5.76
N TYR A 288 -1.26 17.99 -5.93
CA TYR A 288 -1.05 16.66 -6.52
C TYR A 288 -0.66 15.61 -5.46
N LYS A 289 -0.83 15.92 -4.18
CA LYS A 289 -0.41 15.06 -3.07
C LYS A 289 -1.06 13.67 -3.15
N ASP A 290 -2.37 13.58 -3.39
CA ASP A 290 -3.09 12.30 -3.35
C ASP A 290 -2.48 11.28 -4.33
N ASN A 291 -2.22 11.65 -5.59
CA ASN A 291 -1.65 10.73 -6.59
C ASN A 291 -0.17 10.36 -6.33
N ARG A 292 0.46 10.99 -5.34
CA ARG A 292 1.86 10.75 -4.91
C ARG A 292 1.96 9.90 -3.66
N LEU A 293 0.84 9.64 -2.99
CA LEU A 293 0.80 8.76 -1.84
C LEU A 293 1.11 7.32 -2.25
N ILE A 294 1.65 6.57 -1.31
CA ILE A 294 1.87 5.13 -1.42
C ILE A 294 0.86 4.35 -0.57
N LYS A 295 0.79 3.05 -0.78
CA LYS A 295 0.54 2.10 0.31
C LYS A 295 1.72 1.15 0.42
N SER A 296 1.85 0.54 1.59
CA SER A 296 3.02 -0.28 1.91
C SER A 296 2.69 -1.77 1.99
N ILE A 297 3.61 -2.56 1.45
CA ILE A 297 3.73 -3.99 1.72
C ILE A 297 4.93 -4.15 2.65
N VAL A 298 4.72 -4.63 3.87
CA VAL A 298 5.72 -4.60 4.94
C VAL A 298 6.21 -6.02 5.26
N LYS A 299 7.53 -6.19 5.45
CA LYS A 299 8.10 -7.42 6.01
C LYS A 299 7.65 -7.56 7.45
N THR A 300 6.89 -8.60 7.74
CA THR A 300 6.23 -8.79 9.05
C THR A 300 7.24 -8.98 10.19
N SER A 301 8.40 -9.58 9.90
CA SER A 301 9.45 -9.85 10.89
C SER A 301 10.15 -8.61 11.43
N VAL A 302 10.05 -7.48 10.72
CA VAL A 302 10.63 -6.19 11.11
C VAL A 302 9.57 -5.10 11.28
N PHE A 303 8.28 -5.44 11.22
CA PHE A 303 7.19 -4.51 11.48
C PHE A 303 7.25 -4.01 12.94
N GLU A 304 7.13 -2.70 13.16
CA GLU A 304 6.99 -2.14 14.50
C GLU A 304 5.61 -1.51 14.71
N LYS A 305 5.21 -0.55 13.86
CA LYS A 305 3.90 0.11 13.92
C LYS A 305 3.62 0.93 12.64
N PRO A 306 2.34 1.20 12.31
CA PRO A 306 2.01 2.24 11.34
C PRO A 306 2.41 3.63 11.85
N LEU A 307 2.96 4.45 10.97
CA LEU A 307 3.15 5.89 11.18
C LEU A 307 1.95 6.66 10.62
N THR A 308 1.47 6.23 9.46
CA THR A 308 0.24 6.70 8.81
C THR A 308 -0.48 5.49 8.20
N PRO A 309 -1.67 5.66 7.58
CA PRO A 309 -2.26 4.61 6.76
C PRO A 309 -1.42 4.18 5.53
N HIS A 310 -0.34 4.91 5.23
CA HIS A 310 0.48 4.75 4.03
C HIS A 310 1.89 4.22 4.35
N LEU A 311 2.46 4.66 5.47
CA LEU A 311 3.86 4.44 5.85
C LEU A 311 3.97 3.77 7.23
N PHE A 312 4.98 2.92 7.38
CA PHE A 312 5.18 2.09 8.57
C PHE A 312 6.60 2.24 9.11
N GLN A 313 6.72 2.24 10.43
CA GLN A 313 7.99 2.10 11.11
C GLN A 313 8.38 0.62 11.12
N THR A 314 9.62 0.37 10.71
CA THR A 314 10.25 -0.96 10.74
C THR A 314 11.50 -0.94 11.63
N SER A 315 12.02 -2.13 11.96
CA SER A 315 13.17 -2.28 12.86
C SER A 315 14.37 -1.45 12.43
N SER A 316 15.14 -0.98 13.42
CA SER A 316 16.33 -0.15 13.19
C SER A 316 17.27 -0.76 12.14
N GLY A 317 17.67 0.05 11.16
CA GLY A 317 18.49 -0.39 10.02
C GLY A 317 17.69 -0.86 8.80
N THR A 318 16.36 -0.89 8.89
CA THR A 318 15.49 -1.20 7.75
C THR A 318 14.67 0.02 7.32
N TYR A 319 14.24 0.05 6.06
CA TYR A 319 13.52 1.20 5.50
C TYR A 319 12.47 0.80 4.46
N THR A 320 11.55 1.74 4.17
CA THR A 320 10.61 1.61 3.06
C THR A 320 11.30 2.02 1.76
N VAL A 321 11.15 1.23 0.70
CA VAL A 321 11.68 1.55 -0.64
C VAL A 321 10.57 1.66 -1.68
N GLY A 322 10.83 2.40 -2.75
CA GLY A 322 10.07 2.33 -3.99
C GLY A 322 10.46 1.13 -4.87
N GLU A 323 9.81 1.00 -6.02
CA GLU A 323 10.04 -0.10 -6.97
C GLU A 323 11.47 -0.17 -7.57
N TYR A 324 12.25 0.90 -7.42
CA TYR A 324 13.66 0.97 -7.82
C TYR A 324 14.64 0.84 -6.65
N GLY A 325 14.15 0.53 -5.44
CA GLY A 325 14.98 0.42 -4.24
C GLY A 325 15.38 1.77 -3.64
N ASP A 326 14.91 2.88 -4.20
CA ASP A 326 15.08 4.21 -3.62
C ASP A 326 14.32 4.32 -2.30
N MET A 327 14.98 4.87 -1.28
CA MET A 327 14.37 5.07 0.03
C MET A 327 13.21 6.05 -0.06
N ILE A 328 12.12 5.72 0.63
CA ILE A 328 11.00 6.63 0.86
C ILE A 328 11.19 7.23 2.24
N ASP A 329 11.45 8.53 2.28
CA ASP A 329 11.65 9.27 3.52
C ASP A 329 10.42 9.23 4.44
N GLU A 330 10.65 9.53 5.72
CA GLU A 330 9.59 9.63 6.72
C GLU A 330 8.56 10.71 6.36
N GLY A 331 7.35 10.57 6.91
CA GLY A 331 6.27 11.55 6.74
C GLY A 331 4.96 10.87 6.37
N GLU A 332 4.21 11.49 5.45
CA GLU A 332 2.86 11.03 5.11
C GLU A 332 2.82 9.86 4.11
N GLY A 333 3.98 9.36 3.67
CA GLY A 333 4.06 8.35 2.61
C GLY A 333 3.92 8.97 1.22
N ILE A 334 4.44 10.19 1.02
CA ILE A 334 4.52 10.82 -0.29
C ILE A 334 5.85 10.41 -0.92
N ARG A 335 5.81 9.85 -2.13
CA ARG A 335 7.02 9.50 -2.89
C ARG A 335 7.16 10.33 -4.15
N GLN A 336 8.35 10.87 -4.36
CA GLN A 336 8.75 11.56 -5.58
C GLN A 336 10.19 11.19 -5.99
N PRO A 337 10.49 11.03 -7.29
CA PRO A 337 9.55 11.06 -8.41
C PRO A 337 8.54 9.91 -8.33
N ILE A 338 7.35 10.13 -8.89
CA ILE A 338 6.35 9.08 -9.00
C ILE A 338 6.87 8.08 -10.03
N THR A 339 6.95 6.80 -9.66
CA THR A 339 7.28 5.72 -10.61
C THR A 339 6.31 4.57 -10.40
N ARG A 340 5.87 3.98 -11.51
CA ARG A 340 4.91 2.86 -11.58
C ARG A 340 5.23 1.94 -12.76
N ASP A 341 6.51 1.72 -13.03
CA ASP A 341 7.00 1.03 -14.22
C ASP A 341 7.00 -0.50 -14.06
N ARG A 342 7.14 -0.99 -12.82
CA ARG A 342 7.10 -2.40 -12.42
C ARG A 342 5.82 -2.72 -11.66
N ILE A 343 5.37 -1.82 -10.79
CA ILE A 343 4.16 -2.02 -9.98
C ILE A 343 3.40 -0.71 -9.76
N ALA A 344 2.07 -0.77 -9.87
CA ALA A 344 1.16 0.33 -9.58
C ALA A 344 0.07 -0.13 -8.60
N LEU A 345 -0.46 0.81 -7.81
CA LEU A 345 -1.65 0.57 -6.99
C LEU A 345 -2.80 1.45 -7.48
N HIS A 346 -3.70 0.90 -8.28
CA HIS A 346 -4.85 1.62 -8.83
C HIS A 346 -5.87 1.91 -7.74
N HIS A 347 -6.12 3.20 -7.46
CA HIS A 347 -7.02 3.62 -6.38
C HIS A 347 -8.30 4.24 -6.92
N TYR A 348 -9.44 3.62 -6.64
CA TYR A 348 -10.77 4.07 -7.06
C TYR A 348 -11.44 4.86 -5.93
N THR A 349 -10.87 6.02 -5.59
CA THR A 349 -11.26 6.77 -4.38
C THR A 349 -12.64 7.42 -4.48
N THR A 350 -13.00 7.98 -5.65
CA THR A 350 -14.26 8.66 -5.92
C THR A 350 -15.34 7.69 -6.39
N LYS A 351 -14.99 6.79 -7.33
CA LYS A 351 -15.92 5.88 -8.01
C LYS A 351 -17.05 6.68 -8.71
N SER A 352 -18.20 6.05 -8.96
CA SER A 352 -19.35 6.76 -9.52
C SER A 352 -19.95 7.73 -8.51
N ARG A 353 -20.73 8.70 -9.00
CA ARG A 353 -21.41 9.67 -8.13
C ARG A 353 -22.31 9.00 -7.10
N GLU A 354 -23.12 8.02 -7.50
CA GLU A 354 -23.97 7.21 -6.62
C GLU A 354 -23.13 6.55 -5.50
N GLN A 355 -22.00 5.92 -5.84
CA GLN A 355 -21.13 5.28 -4.85
C GLN A 355 -20.48 6.26 -3.89
N PHE A 356 -20.14 7.46 -4.38
CA PHE A 356 -19.59 8.52 -3.53
C PHE A 356 -20.65 9.05 -2.55
N GLU A 357 -21.87 9.26 -3.02
CA GLU A 357 -23.03 9.63 -2.20
C GLU A 357 -23.27 8.59 -1.09
N GLU A 358 -23.25 7.30 -1.42
CA GLU A 358 -23.34 6.20 -0.44
C GLU A 358 -22.18 6.23 0.58
N LYS A 359 -20.94 6.46 0.11
CA LYS A 359 -19.75 6.53 1.00
C LYS A 359 -19.88 7.68 2.00
N MET A 360 -20.39 8.82 1.56
CA MET A 360 -20.57 10.04 2.36
C MET A 360 -21.58 9.88 3.51
N GLU A 361 -22.46 8.87 3.48
CA GLU A 361 -23.37 8.59 4.60
C GLU A 361 -22.63 8.20 5.89
N SER A 362 -21.43 7.61 5.76
CA SER A 362 -20.63 7.12 6.89
C SER A 362 -19.22 7.70 6.97
N TRP A 363 -18.77 8.41 5.93
CA TRP A 363 -17.43 8.97 5.84
C TRP A 363 -17.42 10.44 6.25
N THR A 364 -16.83 10.73 7.41
CA THR A 364 -16.80 12.08 7.98
C THR A 364 -15.50 12.85 7.70
N MET A 365 -14.52 12.21 7.04
CA MET A 365 -13.18 12.79 6.85
C MET A 365 -13.04 13.62 5.58
N LYS A 366 -13.79 13.29 4.52
CA LYS A 366 -13.73 13.97 3.22
C LYS A 366 -15.14 14.14 2.65
N GLY A 367 -15.39 15.27 2.01
CA GLY A 367 -16.67 15.66 1.44
C GLY A 367 -16.64 15.83 -0.08
N TRP A 368 -17.65 16.54 -0.61
CA TRP A 368 -17.72 16.90 -2.03
C TRP A 368 -16.54 17.77 -2.49
N GLU A 369 -15.89 18.50 -1.60
CA GLU A 369 -14.65 19.23 -1.90
C GLU A 369 -13.53 18.29 -2.33
N TYR A 370 -13.48 17.06 -1.80
CA TYR A 370 -12.53 16.05 -2.23
C TYR A 370 -12.90 15.48 -3.60
N TRP A 371 -14.19 15.27 -3.85
CA TRP A 371 -14.67 14.89 -5.18
C TRP A 371 -14.26 15.94 -6.23
N ASP A 372 -14.60 17.21 -5.98
CA ASP A 372 -14.27 18.33 -6.87
C ASP A 372 -12.76 18.49 -7.05
N HIS A 373 -11.98 18.21 -6.00
CA HIS A 373 -10.54 18.19 -6.08
C HIS A 373 -10.04 17.13 -7.07
N ILE A 374 -10.44 15.86 -6.92
CA ILE A 374 -9.97 14.77 -7.80
C ILE A 374 -10.47 14.97 -9.24
N GLU A 375 -11.73 15.31 -9.43
CA GLU A 375 -12.30 15.55 -10.77
C GLU A 375 -11.75 16.82 -11.44
N GLY A 376 -11.27 17.78 -10.64
CA GLY A 376 -10.66 19.03 -11.12
C GLY A 376 -9.21 18.89 -11.57
N LEU A 377 -8.51 17.82 -11.18
CA LEU A 377 -7.14 17.54 -11.65
C LEU A 377 -7.15 17.11 -13.12
N PRO A 378 -6.09 17.39 -13.90
CA PRO A 378 -5.95 16.88 -15.25
C PRO A 378 -6.04 15.36 -15.29
N GLN A 379 -6.72 14.83 -16.30
CA GLN A 379 -7.03 13.41 -16.43
C GLN A 379 -6.48 12.85 -17.74
N VAL A 380 -6.02 11.59 -17.71
CA VAL A 380 -5.53 10.84 -18.86
C VAL A 380 -6.21 9.48 -18.96
N PRO A 381 -6.33 8.90 -20.18
CA PRO A 381 -6.78 7.52 -20.35
C PRO A 381 -5.96 6.54 -19.50
N CYS A 382 -6.63 5.56 -18.91
CA CYS A 382 -6.08 4.65 -17.91
C CYS A 382 -6.78 3.29 -18.02
N ASP A 383 -6.40 2.53 -19.06
CA ASP A 383 -7.07 1.28 -19.44
C ASP A 383 -6.38 0.02 -18.88
N GLU A 384 -5.30 0.18 -18.10
CA GLU A 384 -4.45 -0.91 -17.62
C GLU A 384 -5.26 -2.02 -16.91
N MET A 385 -6.14 -1.62 -16.00
CA MET A 385 -6.97 -2.52 -15.21
C MET A 385 -8.06 -3.22 -16.03
N THR A 386 -8.35 -2.73 -17.25
CA THR A 386 -9.30 -3.35 -18.16
C THR A 386 -8.77 -4.65 -18.78
N ASN A 387 -7.49 -4.98 -18.61
CA ASN A 387 -6.91 -6.23 -19.12
C ASN A 387 -7.28 -7.45 -18.24
N TYR A 388 -7.63 -7.23 -16.98
CA TYR A 388 -7.95 -8.30 -16.03
C TYR A 388 -9.43 -8.66 -16.10
N SER A 389 -9.75 -9.96 -16.06
CA SER A 389 -11.14 -10.39 -15.93
C SER A 389 -11.71 -9.98 -14.56
N PRO A 390 -12.95 -9.46 -14.50
CA PRO A 390 -13.61 -9.08 -13.25
C PRO A 390 -13.72 -10.26 -12.29
#